data_AF-A0A391PAJ4-F1
#
_entry.id   AF-A0A391PAJ4-F1
#
_cell.length_a   1.000
_cell.length_b   1.000
_cell.length_c   1.000
_cell.angle_alpha   90.00
_cell.angle_beta   90.00
_cell.angle_gamma   90.00
#
_symmetry.space_group_name_H-M   'P 1'
#
loop_
_entity.id
_entity.type
_entity.pdbx_description
1 polymer ?
#
loop_
_entity_poly.entity_id
_entity_poly.type
_entity_poly.pdbx_seq_one_letter_code
_entity_poly.pdbx_strand_id
1 'polypeptide(L)'
;MQNKKSELQNQLNSINSELDKISGEITDLQMQMEVTEAEIQRTKDALADAKEKEDAQYEDMKVRIQYMYESGNTTLLQLLFSAKNMSDFLNKADFIQNISSYDRDMLKELKDIRQDIADQKETLDEQKASFSDLKDELNTKQTELQAKAKETSTNLAEYEKKIAEAQAAEEARKQAEAAAAAAAAGSSGNRANTSGTPTNNGSNMNVSASELDVFAAILDCEAIQDYNSMLAVATVIMNRVNSSSFPNSISGVVYAPGQFQPVWTGKLERKIASGPSSLAYQVAKAALGGARLSEVSNCYYFLYAPSTGRAGVVIGDNLFFPSW
;
A
#
# COMPACT_ATOMS: atom_id res chain seq x y z
N MET A 1 -17.62 60.68 1.67
CA MET A 1 -16.34 59.96 1.52
C MET A 1 -16.16 58.84 2.55
N GLN A 2 -16.57 59.00 3.82
CA GLN A 2 -16.48 57.93 4.84
C GLN A 2 -17.31 56.66 4.53
N ASN A 3 -18.56 56.79 4.05
CA ASN A 3 -19.38 55.62 3.70
C ASN A 3 -18.77 54.79 2.57
N LYS A 4 -18.31 55.44 1.50
CA LYS A 4 -17.69 54.77 0.34
C LYS A 4 -16.40 54.02 0.69
N LYS A 5 -15.62 54.54 1.67
CA LYS A 5 -14.42 53.87 2.19
C LYS A 5 -14.78 52.64 3.05
N SER A 6 -15.82 52.73 3.87
CA SER A 6 -16.32 51.60 4.70
C SER A 6 -16.86 50.47 3.82
N GLU A 7 -17.59 50.82 2.77
CA GLU A 7 -18.19 49.88 1.81
C GLU A 7 -17.11 49.11 1.03
N LEU A 8 -16.09 49.82 0.54
CA LEU A 8 -14.91 49.20 -0.09
C LEU A 8 -14.14 48.28 0.88
N GLN A 9 -14.04 48.65 2.15
CA GLN A 9 -13.33 47.85 3.15
C GLN A 9 -14.09 46.57 3.52
N ASN A 10 -15.42 46.62 3.56
CA ASN A 10 -16.26 45.44 3.76
C ASN A 10 -16.20 44.50 2.54
N GLN A 11 -16.19 45.03 1.32
CA GLN A 11 -16.02 44.24 0.10
C GLN A 11 -14.67 43.53 0.07
N LEU A 12 -13.59 44.22 0.44
CA LEU A 12 -12.25 43.64 0.50
C LEU A 12 -12.17 42.49 1.52
N ASN A 13 -12.77 42.67 2.70
CA ASN A 13 -12.79 41.63 3.73
C ASN A 13 -13.61 40.41 3.30
N SER A 14 -14.73 40.62 2.60
CA SER A 14 -15.55 39.54 2.04
C SER A 14 -14.77 38.73 1.02
N ILE A 15 -14.09 39.41 0.08
CA ILE A 15 -13.32 38.75 -0.97
C ILE A 15 -12.14 37.96 -0.38
N ASN A 16 -11.42 38.52 0.60
CA ASN A 16 -10.34 37.80 1.29
C ASN A 16 -10.86 36.54 1.99
N SER A 17 -12.00 36.62 2.69
CA SER A 17 -12.62 35.45 3.32
C SER A 17 -13.03 34.37 2.31
N GLU A 18 -13.46 34.77 1.12
CA GLU A 18 -13.81 33.83 0.06
C GLU A 18 -12.57 33.18 -0.58
N LEU A 19 -11.47 33.92 -0.72
CA LEU A 19 -10.19 33.38 -1.18
C LEU A 19 -9.62 32.35 -0.20
N ASP A 20 -9.69 32.64 1.11
CA ASP A 20 -9.25 31.71 2.16
C ASP A 20 -10.09 30.42 2.14
N LYS A 21 -11.41 30.55 1.94
CA LYS A 21 -12.29 29.40 1.81
C LYS A 21 -11.93 28.52 0.61
N ILE A 22 -11.77 29.11 -0.57
CA ILE A 22 -11.41 28.37 -1.79
C ILE A 22 -10.02 27.73 -1.63
N SER A 23 -9.07 28.41 -0.99
CA SER A 23 -7.75 27.85 -0.70
C SER A 23 -7.84 26.64 0.24
N GLY A 24 -8.74 26.67 1.23
CA GLY A 24 -9.04 25.52 2.10
C GLY A 24 -9.64 24.36 1.32
N GLU A 25 -10.67 24.61 0.50
CA GLU A 25 -11.31 23.60 -0.34
C GLU A 25 -10.30 22.94 -1.31
N ILE A 26 -9.36 23.70 -1.89
CA ILE A 26 -8.28 23.17 -2.72
C ILE A 26 -7.36 22.22 -1.93
N THR A 27 -7.02 22.59 -0.69
CA THR A 27 -6.16 21.75 0.17
C THR A 27 -6.86 20.45 0.52
N ASP A 28 -8.16 20.51 0.84
CA ASP A 28 -8.97 19.33 1.13
C ASP A 28 -9.11 18.41 -0.08
N LEU A 29 -9.36 18.96 -1.27
CA LEU A 29 -9.39 18.20 -2.52
C LEU A 29 -8.05 17.54 -2.83
N GLN A 30 -6.93 18.24 -2.63
CA GLN A 30 -5.60 17.67 -2.82
C GLN A 30 -5.33 16.49 -1.86
N MET A 31 -5.74 16.60 -0.59
CA MET A 31 -5.65 15.50 0.37
C MET A 31 -6.53 14.31 -0.03
N GLN A 32 -7.77 14.55 -0.46
CA GLN A 32 -8.66 13.49 -0.93
C GLN A 32 -8.09 12.78 -2.16
N MET A 33 -7.57 13.53 -3.13
CA MET A 33 -6.90 12.96 -4.31
C MET A 33 -5.68 12.11 -3.92
N GLU A 34 -4.89 12.51 -2.93
CA GLU A 34 -3.76 11.71 -2.44
C GLU A 34 -4.21 10.39 -1.81
N VAL A 35 -5.29 10.42 -1.02
CA VAL A 35 -5.89 9.22 -0.42
C VAL A 35 -6.44 8.30 -1.52
N THR A 36 -7.23 8.83 -2.45
CA THR A 36 -7.82 8.04 -3.54
C THR A 36 -6.74 7.44 -4.45
N GLU A 37 -5.66 8.16 -4.76
CA GLU A 37 -4.53 7.61 -5.53
C GLU A 37 -3.82 6.47 -4.78
N ALA A 38 -3.64 6.60 -3.47
CA ALA A 38 -3.07 5.54 -2.65
C ALA A 38 -3.97 4.30 -2.61
N GLU A 39 -5.29 4.48 -2.58
CA GLU A 39 -6.26 3.40 -2.65
C GLU A 39 -6.26 2.71 -4.02
N ILE A 40 -6.23 3.47 -5.12
CA ILE A 40 -6.08 2.95 -6.49
C ILE A 40 -4.86 2.04 -6.58
N GLN A 41 -3.72 2.45 -6.02
CA GLN A 41 -2.50 1.65 -6.07
C GLN A 41 -2.63 0.36 -5.23
N ARG A 42 -3.21 0.43 -4.03
CA ARG A 42 -3.47 -0.77 -3.21
C ARG A 42 -4.38 -1.75 -3.93
N THR A 43 -5.45 -1.27 -4.56
CA THR A 43 -6.37 -2.12 -5.32
C THR A 43 -5.67 -2.76 -6.52
N LYS A 44 -4.82 -2.01 -7.25
CA LYS A 44 -4.02 -2.57 -8.35
C LYS A 44 -3.08 -3.69 -7.89
N ASP A 45 -2.37 -3.48 -6.78
CA ASP A 45 -1.45 -4.47 -6.22
C ASP A 45 -2.21 -5.73 -5.79
N ALA A 46 -3.31 -5.56 -5.04
CA ALA A 46 -4.15 -6.68 -4.61
C ALA A 46 -4.74 -7.48 -5.77
N LEU A 47 -5.11 -6.81 -6.87
CA LEU A 47 -5.64 -7.42 -8.08
C LEU A 47 -4.55 -8.20 -8.84
N ALA A 48 -3.29 -7.74 -8.80
CA ALA A 48 -2.16 -8.50 -9.35
C ALA A 48 -1.94 -9.79 -8.56
N ASP A 49 -1.90 -9.71 -7.22
CA ASP A 49 -1.75 -10.87 -6.34
C ASP A 49 -2.90 -11.88 -6.51
N ALA A 50 -4.14 -11.38 -6.60
CA ALA A 50 -5.33 -12.22 -6.79
C ALA A 50 -5.29 -12.98 -8.12
N LYS A 51 -4.82 -12.33 -9.20
CA LYS A 51 -4.64 -12.98 -10.51
C LYS A 51 -3.57 -14.06 -10.47
N GLU A 52 -2.44 -13.83 -9.78
CA GLU A 52 -1.41 -14.85 -9.63
C GLU A 52 -1.94 -16.08 -8.88
N LYS A 53 -2.75 -15.86 -7.83
CA LYS A 53 -3.45 -16.95 -7.12
C LYS A 53 -4.47 -17.67 -8.00
N GLU A 54 -5.23 -16.94 -8.81
CA GLU A 54 -6.17 -17.53 -9.77
C GLU A 54 -5.44 -18.44 -10.75
N ASP A 55 -4.34 -17.97 -11.34
CA ASP A 55 -3.55 -18.71 -12.30
C ASP A 55 -2.96 -19.99 -11.68
N ALA A 56 -2.40 -19.89 -10.46
CA ALA A 56 -1.87 -21.04 -9.73
C ALA A 56 -2.97 -22.08 -9.45
N GLN A 57 -4.10 -21.65 -8.89
CA GLN A 57 -5.23 -22.53 -8.57
C GLN A 57 -5.81 -23.18 -9.82
N TYR A 58 -5.88 -22.45 -10.93
CA TYR A 58 -6.35 -22.96 -12.20
C TYR A 58 -5.41 -24.03 -12.78
N GLU A 59 -4.10 -23.83 -12.72
CA GLU A 59 -3.11 -24.82 -13.16
C GLU A 59 -3.10 -26.07 -12.28
N ASP A 60 -3.16 -25.92 -10.96
CA ASP A 60 -3.24 -27.05 -10.02
C ASP A 60 -4.50 -27.89 -10.27
N MET A 61 -5.63 -27.21 -10.51
CA MET A 61 -6.88 -27.88 -10.83
C MET A 61 -6.86 -28.59 -12.17
N LYS A 62 -6.16 -28.05 -13.19
CA LYS A 62 -5.94 -28.76 -14.46
C LYS A 62 -5.16 -30.04 -14.26
N VAL A 63 -4.06 -30.00 -13.52
CA VAL A 63 -3.25 -31.20 -13.21
C VAL A 63 -4.09 -32.23 -12.46
N ARG A 64 -4.90 -31.78 -11.49
CA ARG A 64 -5.79 -32.65 -10.71
C ARG A 64 -6.85 -33.33 -11.59
N ILE A 65 -7.53 -32.57 -12.45
CA ILE A 65 -8.53 -33.09 -13.38
C ILE A 65 -7.90 -34.05 -14.39
N GLN A 66 -6.71 -33.72 -14.91
CA GLN A 66 -5.95 -34.59 -15.80
C GLN A 66 -5.63 -35.93 -15.12
N TYR A 67 -5.11 -35.90 -13.89
CA TYR A 67 -4.83 -37.10 -13.12
C TYR A 67 -6.09 -37.96 -12.90
N MET A 68 -7.22 -37.34 -12.55
CA MET A 68 -8.49 -38.05 -12.39
C MET A 68 -8.96 -38.72 -13.69
N TYR A 69 -8.78 -38.05 -14.83
CA TYR A 69 -9.15 -38.58 -16.13
C TYR A 69 -8.23 -39.72 -16.58
N GLU A 70 -6.91 -39.53 -16.48
CA GLU A 70 -5.89 -40.51 -16.87
C GLU A 70 -5.88 -41.74 -15.96
N SER A 71 -6.09 -41.54 -14.66
CA SER A 71 -6.17 -42.64 -13.69
C SER A 71 -7.54 -43.35 -13.70
N GLY A 72 -8.56 -42.75 -14.33
CA GLY A 72 -9.91 -43.27 -14.47
C GLY A 72 -10.71 -43.38 -13.15
N ASN A 73 -12.00 -43.02 -13.18
CA ASN A 73 -12.93 -43.23 -12.05
C ASN A 73 -13.00 -44.69 -11.56
N THR A 74 -12.65 -45.64 -12.42
CA THR A 74 -12.47 -47.06 -12.08
C THR A 74 -11.49 -47.25 -10.94
N THR A 75 -10.44 -46.44 -10.82
CA THR A 75 -9.42 -46.60 -9.77
C THR A 75 -9.96 -46.33 -8.37
N LEU A 76 -10.86 -45.35 -8.19
CA LEU A 76 -11.46 -45.07 -6.87
C LEU A 76 -12.49 -46.14 -6.49
N LEU A 77 -13.34 -46.57 -7.42
CA LEU A 77 -14.31 -47.66 -7.19
C LEU A 77 -13.59 -49.01 -7.01
N GLN A 78 -12.53 -49.27 -7.77
CA GLN A 78 -11.69 -50.46 -7.64
C GLN A 78 -10.91 -50.45 -6.33
N LEU A 79 -10.41 -49.29 -5.88
CA LEU A 79 -9.80 -49.14 -4.57
C LEU A 79 -10.81 -49.49 -3.47
N LEU A 80 -12.03 -48.95 -3.55
CA LEU A 80 -13.10 -49.25 -2.61
C LEU A 80 -13.49 -50.74 -2.59
N PHE A 81 -13.68 -51.37 -3.77
CA PHE A 81 -14.02 -52.78 -3.88
C PHE A 81 -12.86 -53.75 -3.62
N SER A 82 -11.62 -53.26 -3.61
CA SER A 82 -10.44 -54.05 -3.19
C SER A 82 -10.28 -54.15 -1.66
N ALA A 83 -11.26 -53.67 -0.88
CA ALA A 83 -11.21 -53.72 0.57
C ALA A 83 -11.16 -55.15 1.12
N LYS A 84 -10.28 -55.41 2.09
CA LYS A 84 -10.07 -56.76 2.66
C LYS A 84 -11.11 -57.13 3.72
N ASN A 85 -11.71 -56.14 4.37
CA ASN A 85 -12.71 -56.30 5.43
C ASN A 85 -13.52 -55.00 5.59
N MET A 86 -14.55 -55.02 6.44
CA MET A 86 -15.44 -53.86 6.64
C MET A 86 -14.72 -52.62 7.17
N SER A 87 -13.74 -52.77 8.06
CA SER A 87 -12.96 -51.62 8.56
C SER A 87 -12.09 -50.98 7.46
N ASP A 88 -11.44 -51.80 6.62
CA ASP A 88 -10.68 -51.32 5.45
C ASP A 88 -11.60 -50.65 4.42
N PHE A 89 -12.82 -51.17 4.24
CA PHE A 89 -13.83 -50.57 3.37
C PHE A 89 -14.24 -49.18 3.86
N LEU A 90 -14.57 -49.02 5.14
CA LEU A 90 -14.97 -47.73 5.72
C LEU A 90 -13.83 -46.71 5.64
N ASN A 91 -12.60 -47.10 5.96
CA ASN A 91 -11.43 -46.20 5.85
C ASN A 91 -11.21 -45.71 4.40
N LYS A 92 -11.37 -46.60 3.41
CA LYS A 92 -11.25 -46.23 2.00
C LYS A 92 -12.41 -45.37 1.52
N ALA A 93 -13.63 -45.61 2.01
CA ALA A 93 -14.79 -44.77 1.72
C ALA A 93 -14.59 -43.35 2.27
N ASP A 94 -14.14 -43.22 3.51
CA ASP A 94 -13.82 -41.93 4.14
C ASP A 94 -12.71 -41.20 3.36
N PHE A 95 -11.66 -41.91 2.94
CA PHE A 95 -10.59 -41.33 2.12
C PHE A 95 -11.11 -40.77 0.78
N ILE A 96 -11.96 -41.52 0.08
CA ILE A 96 -12.56 -41.08 -1.19
C ILE A 96 -13.48 -39.87 -0.96
N GLN A 97 -14.26 -39.86 0.11
CA GLN A 97 -15.13 -38.73 0.47
C GLN A 97 -14.31 -37.47 0.79
N ASN A 98 -13.20 -37.61 1.52
CA ASN A 98 -12.30 -36.50 1.83
C ASN A 98 -11.68 -35.91 0.56
N ILE A 99 -11.23 -36.78 -0.36
CA ILE A 99 -10.74 -36.36 -1.68
C ILE A 99 -11.81 -35.59 -2.45
N SER A 100 -13.03 -36.13 -2.55
CA SER A 100 -14.09 -35.47 -3.32
C SER A 100 -14.51 -34.14 -2.69
N SER A 101 -14.44 -34.02 -1.37
CA SER A 101 -14.70 -32.76 -0.67
C SER A 101 -13.60 -31.75 -0.95
N TYR A 102 -12.34 -32.15 -0.84
CA TYR A 102 -11.20 -31.31 -1.20
C TYR A 102 -11.30 -30.78 -2.64
N ASP A 103 -11.56 -31.64 -3.62
CA ASP A 103 -11.67 -31.25 -5.03
C ASP A 103 -12.83 -30.23 -5.26
N ARG A 104 -13.95 -30.40 -4.56
CA ARG A 104 -15.07 -29.44 -4.60
C ARG A 104 -14.70 -28.11 -3.93
N ASP A 105 -13.97 -28.17 -2.83
CA ASP A 105 -13.58 -26.97 -2.09
C ASP A 105 -12.55 -26.16 -2.88
N MET A 106 -11.63 -26.81 -3.61
CA MET A 106 -10.69 -26.15 -4.55
C MET A 106 -11.40 -25.48 -5.75
N LEU A 107 -12.45 -26.12 -6.28
CA LEU A 107 -13.31 -25.50 -7.31
C LEU A 107 -14.05 -24.28 -6.76
N LYS A 108 -14.52 -24.36 -5.52
CA LYS A 108 -15.18 -23.24 -4.85
C LYS A 108 -14.19 -22.09 -4.63
N GLU A 109 -12.98 -22.38 -4.17
CA GLU A 109 -11.93 -21.38 -3.98
C GLU A 109 -11.58 -20.66 -5.29
N LEU A 110 -11.42 -21.38 -6.42
CA LEU A 110 -11.21 -20.72 -7.72
C LEU A 110 -12.38 -19.80 -8.09
N LYS A 111 -13.62 -20.22 -7.84
CA LYS A 111 -14.80 -19.41 -8.11
C LYS A 111 -14.81 -18.15 -7.25
N ASP A 112 -14.50 -18.28 -5.96
CA ASP A 112 -14.48 -17.18 -5.01
C ASP A 112 -13.37 -16.18 -5.38
N ILE A 113 -12.16 -16.65 -5.73
CA ILE A 113 -11.06 -15.80 -6.24
C ILE A 113 -11.49 -15.02 -7.50
N ARG A 114 -12.19 -15.67 -8.44
CA ARG A 114 -12.68 -15.00 -9.65
C ARG A 114 -13.70 -13.92 -9.36
N GLN A 115 -14.56 -14.14 -8.36
CA GLN A 115 -15.52 -13.14 -7.92
C GLN A 115 -14.80 -11.96 -7.28
N ASP A 116 -13.85 -12.22 -6.38
CA ASP A 116 -13.05 -11.18 -5.73
C ASP A 116 -12.30 -10.31 -6.76
N ILE A 117 -11.72 -10.93 -7.81
CA ILE A 117 -11.07 -10.19 -8.91
C ILE A 117 -12.07 -9.31 -9.66
N ALA A 118 -13.31 -9.77 -9.85
CA ALA A 118 -14.34 -8.97 -10.51
C ALA A 118 -14.73 -7.75 -9.65
N ASP A 119 -14.97 -7.96 -8.35
CA ASP A 119 -15.34 -6.92 -7.39
C ASP A 119 -14.21 -5.89 -7.22
N GLN A 120 -12.94 -6.35 -7.19
CA GLN A 120 -11.77 -5.48 -7.15
C GLN A 120 -11.59 -4.65 -8.43
N LYS A 121 -11.94 -5.19 -9.61
CA LYS A 121 -11.93 -4.43 -10.86
C LYS A 121 -12.97 -3.33 -10.85
N GLU A 122 -14.18 -3.64 -10.39
CA GLU A 122 -15.27 -2.66 -10.25
C GLU A 122 -14.86 -1.54 -9.28
N THR A 123 -14.35 -1.90 -8.10
CA THR A 123 -13.82 -0.94 -7.11
C THR A 123 -12.72 -0.06 -7.71
N LEU A 124 -11.78 -0.65 -8.48
CA LEU A 124 -10.71 0.11 -9.12
C LEU A 124 -11.23 1.12 -10.15
N ASP A 125 -12.28 0.76 -10.88
CA ASP A 125 -12.89 1.65 -11.87
C ASP A 125 -13.68 2.77 -11.19
N GLU A 126 -14.39 2.49 -10.09
CA GLU A 126 -15.04 3.50 -9.25
C GLU A 126 -14.03 4.49 -8.64
N GLN A 127 -12.92 3.98 -8.10
CA GLN A 127 -11.86 4.81 -7.52
C GLN A 127 -11.23 5.74 -8.58
N LYS A 128 -10.99 5.24 -9.80
CA LYS A 128 -10.48 6.07 -10.91
C LYS A 128 -11.50 7.13 -11.35
N ALA A 129 -12.78 6.79 -11.38
CA ALA A 129 -13.83 7.75 -11.70
C ALA A 129 -13.87 8.87 -10.65
N SER A 130 -13.89 8.51 -9.37
CA SER A 130 -13.82 9.47 -8.25
C SER A 130 -12.57 10.35 -8.31
N PHE A 131 -11.40 9.78 -8.63
CA PHE A 131 -10.18 10.56 -8.80
C PHE A 131 -10.26 11.56 -9.96
N SER A 132 -10.91 11.17 -11.07
CA SER A 132 -11.17 12.07 -12.19
C SER A 132 -12.09 13.22 -11.78
N ASP A 133 -13.17 12.92 -11.06
CA ASP A 133 -14.12 13.94 -10.59
C ASP A 133 -13.45 14.94 -9.63
N LEU A 134 -12.65 14.44 -8.68
CA LEU A 134 -11.88 15.29 -7.75
C LEU A 134 -10.89 16.19 -8.50
N LYS A 135 -10.29 15.68 -9.58
CA LYS A 135 -9.38 16.46 -10.42
C LYS A 135 -10.10 17.59 -11.17
N ASP A 136 -11.29 17.32 -11.69
CA ASP A 136 -12.09 18.33 -12.38
C ASP A 136 -12.60 19.41 -11.39
N GLU A 137 -12.98 19.00 -10.18
CA GLU A 137 -13.35 19.93 -9.11
C GLU A 137 -12.15 20.79 -8.68
N LEU A 138 -10.96 20.19 -8.51
CA LEU A 138 -9.73 20.92 -8.19
C LEU A 138 -9.42 21.99 -9.25
N ASN A 139 -9.49 21.64 -10.54
CA ASN A 139 -9.25 22.58 -11.64
C ASN A 139 -10.27 23.73 -11.64
N THR A 140 -11.53 23.43 -11.33
CA THR A 140 -12.60 24.42 -11.19
C THR A 140 -12.27 25.39 -10.06
N LYS A 141 -11.89 24.87 -8.88
CA LYS A 141 -11.53 25.69 -7.71
C LYS A 141 -10.29 26.54 -7.93
N GLN A 142 -9.28 26.02 -8.62
CA GLN A 142 -8.11 26.81 -9.01
C GLN A 142 -8.48 27.97 -9.95
N THR A 143 -9.39 27.73 -10.90
CA THR A 143 -9.88 28.77 -11.81
C THR A 143 -10.70 29.83 -11.07
N GLU A 144 -11.57 29.42 -10.15
CA GLU A 144 -12.34 30.32 -9.27
C GLU A 144 -11.41 31.18 -8.40
N LEU A 145 -10.38 30.57 -7.79
CA LEU A 145 -9.38 31.28 -7.00
C LEU A 145 -8.67 32.34 -7.84
N GLN A 146 -8.23 31.97 -9.06
CA GLN A 146 -7.54 32.88 -9.95
C GLN A 146 -8.43 34.06 -10.38
N ALA A 147 -9.71 33.79 -10.67
CA ALA A 147 -10.68 34.83 -11.03
C ALA A 147 -10.91 35.81 -9.87
N LYS A 148 -11.15 35.30 -8.66
CA LYS A 148 -11.34 36.14 -7.46
C LYS A 148 -10.08 36.92 -7.08
N ALA A 149 -8.90 36.32 -7.20
CA ALA A 149 -7.63 37.00 -6.94
C ALA A 149 -7.39 38.18 -7.91
N LYS A 150 -7.85 38.05 -9.16
CA LYS A 150 -7.82 39.15 -10.15
C LYS A 150 -8.75 40.31 -9.78
N GLU A 151 -9.92 40.01 -9.23
CA GLU A 151 -10.89 41.03 -8.80
C GLU A 151 -10.40 41.87 -7.61
N THR A 152 -9.52 41.32 -6.77
CA THR A 152 -9.06 42.00 -5.55
C THR A 152 -7.88 42.97 -5.75
N SER A 153 -7.19 42.95 -6.90
CA SER A 153 -6.08 43.84 -7.37
C SER A 153 -5.01 44.31 -6.35
N THR A 154 -4.96 43.75 -5.13
CA THR A 154 -4.04 44.18 -4.07
C THR A 154 -3.09 43.06 -3.63
N ASN A 155 -3.38 41.79 -3.98
CA ASN A 155 -2.54 40.61 -3.69
C ASN A 155 -2.32 39.69 -4.91
N LEU A 156 -2.56 40.20 -6.13
CA LEU A 156 -2.49 39.45 -7.39
C LEU A 156 -1.14 38.71 -7.56
N ALA A 157 -0.04 39.34 -7.16
CA ALA A 157 1.30 38.77 -7.25
C ALA A 157 1.55 37.57 -6.31
N GLU A 158 0.90 37.52 -5.14
CA GLU A 158 1.09 36.42 -4.17
C GLU A 158 0.28 35.19 -4.57
N TYR A 159 -0.92 35.40 -5.10
CA TYR A 159 -1.75 34.32 -5.65
C TYR A 159 -1.24 33.81 -7.00
N GLU A 160 -0.73 34.67 -7.89
CA GLU A 160 -0.06 34.22 -9.13
C GLU A 160 1.16 33.34 -8.83
N LYS A 161 1.92 33.67 -7.77
CA LYS A 161 3.05 32.85 -7.32
C LYS A 161 2.59 31.46 -6.83
N LYS A 162 1.55 31.40 -5.99
CA LYS A 162 1.00 30.11 -5.50
C LYS A 162 0.42 29.25 -6.64
N ILE A 163 -0.21 29.88 -7.63
CA ILE A 163 -0.74 29.18 -8.81
C ILE A 163 0.40 28.64 -9.68
N ALA A 164 1.46 29.43 -9.91
CA ALA A 164 2.63 28.98 -10.68
C ALA A 164 3.39 27.84 -9.97
N GLU A 165 3.50 27.88 -8.63
CA GLU A 165 4.09 26.82 -7.83
C GLU A 165 3.26 25.52 -7.90
N ALA A 166 1.92 25.63 -7.84
CA ALA A 166 1.02 24.48 -7.98
C ALA A 166 1.09 23.84 -9.38
N GLN A 167 1.13 24.66 -10.44
CA GLN A 167 1.23 24.19 -11.83
C GLN A 167 2.59 23.54 -12.11
N ALA A 168 3.69 24.14 -11.64
CA ALA A 168 5.03 23.58 -11.79
C ALA A 168 5.19 22.24 -11.03
N ALA A 169 4.58 22.12 -9.85
CA ALA A 169 4.57 20.87 -9.10
C ALA A 169 3.81 19.76 -9.84
N GLU A 170 2.67 20.07 -10.45
CA GLU A 170 1.87 19.09 -11.22
C GLU A 170 2.57 18.65 -12.52
N GLU A 171 3.26 19.57 -13.19
CA GLU A 171 4.00 19.27 -14.42
C GLU A 171 5.27 18.47 -14.16
N ALA A 172 5.98 18.76 -13.06
CA ALA A 172 7.08 17.92 -12.57
C ALA A 172 6.61 16.52 -12.17
N ARG A 173 5.40 16.40 -11.58
CA ARG A 173 4.80 15.11 -11.22
C ARG A 173 4.45 14.27 -12.45
N LYS A 174 3.84 14.87 -13.48
CA LYS A 174 3.58 14.21 -14.78
C LYS A 174 4.86 13.72 -15.45
N GLN A 175 5.95 14.49 -15.38
CA GLN A 175 7.24 14.08 -15.94
C GLN A 175 7.87 12.91 -15.16
N ALA A 176 7.76 12.93 -13.83
CA ALA A 176 8.21 11.82 -13.00
C ALA A 176 7.39 10.53 -13.23
N GLU A 177 6.08 10.66 -13.43
CA GLU A 177 5.16 9.56 -13.70
C GLU A 177 5.38 8.94 -15.09
N ALA A 178 5.62 9.78 -16.11
CA ALA A 178 6.00 9.33 -17.46
C ALA A 178 7.39 8.65 -17.48
N ALA A 179 8.34 9.15 -16.69
CA ALA A 179 9.66 8.54 -16.54
C ALA A 179 9.61 7.19 -15.79
N ALA A 180 8.76 7.08 -14.76
CA ALA A 180 8.52 5.82 -14.05
C ALA A 180 7.82 4.78 -14.92
N ALA A 181 6.84 5.19 -15.75
CA ALA A 181 6.20 4.32 -16.73
C ALA A 181 7.18 3.85 -17.83
N ALA A 182 8.10 4.72 -18.28
CA ALA A 182 9.14 4.36 -19.25
C ALA A 182 10.20 3.42 -18.64
N ALA A 183 10.56 3.60 -17.37
CA ALA A 183 11.49 2.70 -16.66
C ALA A 183 10.89 1.31 -16.43
N ALA A 184 9.57 1.22 -16.17
CA ALA A 184 8.85 -0.05 -16.06
C ALA A 184 8.74 -0.79 -17.40
N ALA A 185 8.62 -0.07 -18.53
CA ALA A 185 8.59 -0.65 -19.87
C ALA A 185 9.98 -1.14 -20.37
N GLY A 186 11.08 -0.56 -19.84
CA GLY A 186 12.45 -0.92 -20.20
C GLY A 186 13.01 -2.17 -19.51
N SER A 187 12.32 -2.71 -18.50
CA SER A 187 12.81 -3.85 -17.70
C SER A 187 12.36 -5.22 -18.23
N SER A 188 12.10 -5.35 -19.54
CA SER A 188 11.87 -6.62 -20.21
C SER A 188 12.92 -6.83 -21.31
N GLY A 189 14.16 -7.12 -20.90
CA GLY A 189 15.22 -7.35 -21.88
C GLY A 189 16.65 -7.40 -21.33
N ASN A 190 16.94 -8.26 -20.34
CA ASN A 190 18.12 -9.13 -20.34
C ASN A 190 18.32 -9.79 -18.98
N ARG A 191 18.12 -11.11 -18.95
CA ARG A 191 18.45 -11.97 -17.82
C ARG A 191 19.72 -12.75 -18.18
N ALA A 192 20.87 -12.30 -17.69
CA ALA A 192 22.10 -13.11 -17.65
C ALA A 192 23.09 -12.59 -16.59
N ASN A 193 23.15 -13.32 -15.46
CA ASN A 193 24.32 -13.72 -14.67
C ASN A 193 25.63 -12.89 -14.78
N THR A 194 26.13 -12.32 -13.67
CA THR A 194 27.41 -12.69 -13.00
C THR A 194 27.80 -11.68 -11.92
N SER A 195 28.47 -12.21 -10.90
CA SER A 195 28.90 -11.61 -9.64
C SER A 195 30.01 -10.55 -9.76
N GLY A 196 30.04 -9.55 -8.86
CA GLY A 196 31.23 -8.73 -8.57
C GLY A 196 30.96 -7.25 -8.22
N THR A 197 31.23 -6.90 -6.98
CA THR A 197 31.22 -5.56 -6.31
C THR A 197 32.23 -4.55 -6.91
N PRO A 198 32.28 -3.27 -6.46
CA PRO A 198 31.39 -2.13 -6.75
C PRO A 198 32.12 -0.94 -7.45
N THR A 199 31.41 -0.05 -8.15
CA THR A 199 31.91 1.33 -8.40
C THR A 199 30.80 2.33 -8.71
N ASN A 200 30.98 3.52 -8.14
CA ASN A 200 30.16 4.73 -8.18
C ASN A 200 30.20 5.48 -9.52
N ASN A 201 29.05 6.08 -9.89
CA ASN A 201 28.81 7.45 -10.39
C ASN A 201 27.58 7.47 -11.32
N GLY A 202 26.58 8.35 -11.20
CA GLY A 202 26.41 9.44 -10.23
C GLY A 202 25.09 10.20 -10.41
N SER A 203 24.75 10.96 -9.33
CA SER A 203 24.04 12.26 -9.26
C SER A 203 22.60 12.37 -9.82
N ASN A 204 21.58 12.93 -9.13
CA ASN A 204 21.46 13.74 -7.91
C ASN A 204 19.99 13.80 -7.43
N MET A 205 19.69 13.28 -6.23
CA MET A 205 19.05 14.03 -5.14
C MET A 205 19.17 13.14 -3.89
N ASN A 206 20.33 13.22 -3.25
CA ASN A 206 20.66 12.42 -2.07
C ASN A 206 20.35 13.28 -0.84
N VAL A 207 19.11 13.24 -0.35
CA VAL A 207 18.86 13.52 1.05
C VAL A 207 19.30 12.26 1.78
N SER A 208 20.50 12.26 2.35
CA SER A 208 20.91 11.19 3.26
C SER A 208 20.00 11.26 4.49
N ALA A 209 18.85 10.59 4.43
CA ALA A 209 17.92 10.50 5.54
C ALA A 209 18.64 9.91 6.75
N SER A 210 18.48 10.52 7.92
CA SER A 210 19.06 9.95 9.14
C SER A 210 18.39 8.60 9.44
N GLU A 211 19.04 7.69 10.19
CA GLU A 211 18.39 6.44 10.63
C GLU A 211 17.07 6.71 11.37
N LEU A 212 16.98 7.86 12.05
CA LEU A 212 15.75 8.31 12.70
C LEU A 212 14.65 8.65 11.69
N ASP A 213 14.98 9.28 10.57
CA ASP A 213 14.01 9.64 9.52
C ASP A 213 13.50 8.38 8.82
N VAL A 214 14.39 7.44 8.50
CA VAL A 214 14.00 6.13 7.94
C VAL A 214 13.10 5.39 8.92
N PHE A 215 13.47 5.38 10.22
CA PHE A 215 12.69 4.69 11.24
C PHE A 215 11.32 5.32 11.43
N ALA A 216 11.24 6.64 11.59
CA ALA A 216 9.97 7.34 11.72
C ALA A 216 9.12 7.19 10.45
N ALA A 217 9.71 7.32 9.26
CA ALA A 217 8.99 7.19 8.00
C ALA A 217 8.38 5.81 7.82
N ILE A 218 9.11 4.73 8.17
CA ILE A 218 8.55 3.39 8.01
C ILE A 218 7.42 3.13 9.01
N LEU A 219 7.51 3.62 10.25
CA LEU A 219 6.41 3.50 11.23
C LEU A 219 5.15 4.21 10.74
N ASP A 220 5.30 5.40 10.14
CA ASP A 220 4.19 6.17 9.55
C ASP A 220 3.61 5.51 8.30
N CYS A 221 4.35 4.60 7.66
CA CYS A 221 3.88 3.87 6.49
C CYS A 221 3.17 2.55 6.82
N GLU A 222 3.61 1.87 7.88
CA GLU A 222 3.26 0.48 8.23
C GLU A 222 2.25 0.35 9.35
N ALA A 223 2.05 1.40 10.14
CA ALA A 223 1.07 1.42 11.21
C ALA A 223 0.05 2.53 10.99
N ILE A 224 -1.16 2.29 11.49
CA ILE A 224 -2.12 3.38 11.71
C ILE A 224 -1.53 4.41 12.69
N GLN A 225 -1.98 5.67 12.62
CA GLN A 225 -1.48 6.78 13.43
C GLN A 225 -1.96 6.72 14.89
N ASP A 226 -1.59 5.65 15.58
CA ASP A 226 -1.77 5.42 17.00
C ASP A 226 -0.43 5.04 17.64
N TYR A 227 -0.20 5.50 18.87
CA TYR A 227 1.09 5.33 19.55
C TYR A 227 1.45 3.86 19.76
N ASN A 228 0.50 3.03 20.23
CA ASN A 228 0.75 1.62 20.50
C ASN A 228 0.92 0.82 19.21
N SER A 229 0.15 1.16 18.17
CA SER A 229 0.26 0.56 16.84
C SER A 229 1.64 0.79 16.21
N MET A 230 2.13 2.03 16.27
CA MET A 230 3.49 2.35 15.82
C MET A 230 4.56 1.70 16.71
N LEU A 231 4.37 1.69 18.03
CA LEU A 231 5.33 1.07 18.96
C LEU A 231 5.40 -0.45 18.78
N ALA A 232 4.31 -1.10 18.35
CA ALA A 232 4.29 -2.51 18.03
C ALA A 232 5.17 -2.82 16.80
N VAL A 233 5.02 -2.06 15.70
CA VAL A 233 5.87 -2.18 14.51
C VAL A 233 7.33 -1.87 14.86
N ALA A 234 7.57 -0.81 15.64
CA ALA A 234 8.91 -0.45 16.11
C ALA A 234 9.56 -1.56 16.95
N THR A 235 8.76 -2.23 17.79
CA THR A 235 9.22 -3.36 18.61
C THR A 235 9.71 -4.51 17.73
N VAL A 236 8.98 -4.88 16.68
CA VAL A 236 9.39 -5.91 15.73
C VAL A 236 10.68 -5.53 14.99
N ILE A 237 10.77 -4.30 14.48
CA ILE A 237 11.98 -3.81 13.80
C ILE A 237 13.18 -3.92 14.73
N MET A 238 13.06 -3.46 15.97
CA MET A 238 14.14 -3.51 16.93
C MET A 238 14.49 -4.94 17.39
N ASN A 239 13.51 -5.84 17.45
CA ASN A 239 13.76 -7.26 17.70
C ASN A 239 14.60 -7.88 16.59
N ARG A 240 14.31 -7.54 15.33
CA ARG A 240 15.13 -7.96 14.18
C ARG A 240 16.54 -7.40 14.27
N VAL A 241 16.70 -6.10 14.52
CA VAL A 241 18.03 -5.46 14.68
C VAL A 241 18.87 -6.14 15.75
N ASN A 242 18.25 -6.59 16.85
CA ASN A 242 18.92 -7.23 17.97
C ASN A 242 19.14 -8.75 17.82
N SER A 243 18.71 -9.34 16.71
CA SER A 243 18.81 -10.78 16.46
C SER A 243 19.87 -11.08 15.40
N SER A 244 20.67 -12.12 15.63
CA SER A 244 21.70 -12.56 14.68
C SER A 244 21.14 -13.10 13.36
N SER A 245 19.83 -13.37 13.31
CA SER A 245 19.14 -13.88 12.12
C SER A 245 18.75 -12.78 11.12
N PHE A 246 18.95 -11.51 11.45
CA PHE A 246 18.58 -10.37 10.62
C PHE A 246 19.74 -9.36 10.54
N PRO A 247 19.66 -8.37 9.62
CA PRO A 247 20.59 -7.26 9.61
C PRO A 247 20.61 -6.51 10.95
N ASN A 248 21.78 -6.05 11.37
CA ASN A 248 22.02 -5.42 12.66
C ASN A 248 21.89 -3.87 12.63
N SER A 249 21.14 -3.32 11.69
CA SER A 249 20.83 -1.90 11.58
C SER A 249 19.40 -1.68 11.16
N ILE A 250 18.82 -0.52 11.50
CA ILE A 250 17.42 -0.22 11.16
C ILE A 250 17.28 -0.18 9.63
N SER A 251 18.17 0.54 8.95
CA SER A 251 18.18 0.56 7.49
C SER A 251 18.35 -0.84 6.90
N GLY A 252 19.21 -1.69 7.48
CA GLY A 252 19.38 -3.06 7.01
C GLY A 252 18.09 -3.88 7.11
N VAL A 253 17.34 -3.74 8.21
CA VAL A 253 16.06 -4.41 8.42
C VAL A 253 14.97 -3.85 7.51
N VAL A 254 14.90 -2.53 7.37
CA VAL A 254 13.87 -1.84 6.57
C VAL A 254 14.08 -2.13 5.08
N TYR A 255 15.30 -1.99 4.57
CA TYR A 255 15.60 -2.19 3.14
C TYR A 255 15.85 -3.65 2.75
N ALA A 256 15.73 -4.60 3.69
CA ALA A 256 15.86 -6.01 3.35
C ALA A 256 14.75 -6.42 2.36
N PRO A 257 15.08 -7.23 1.33
CA PRO A 257 14.13 -7.62 0.30
C PRO A 257 12.87 -8.28 0.88
N GLY A 258 11.69 -7.84 0.43
CA GLY A 258 10.41 -8.42 0.84
C GLY A 258 9.96 -8.11 2.27
N GLN A 259 10.67 -7.27 3.03
CA GLN A 259 10.30 -7.00 4.43
C GLN A 259 9.20 -5.96 4.61
N PHE A 260 9.17 -4.91 3.79
CA PHE A 260 8.28 -3.75 3.93
C PHE A 260 7.84 -3.18 2.57
N GLN A 261 6.55 -3.28 2.25
CA GLN A 261 5.98 -2.79 0.96
C GLN A 261 6.31 -1.33 0.61
N PRO A 262 6.31 -0.36 1.56
CA PRO A 262 6.63 1.04 1.32
C PRO A 262 8.02 1.26 0.71
N VAL A 263 8.96 0.33 0.89
CA VAL A 263 10.33 0.45 0.40
C VAL A 263 10.38 0.33 -1.12
N TRP A 264 9.81 -0.74 -1.68
CA TRP A 264 9.85 -0.99 -3.13
C TRP A 264 8.74 -0.27 -3.91
N THR A 265 7.70 0.22 -3.22
CA THR A 265 6.67 1.11 -3.83
C THR A 265 7.08 2.60 -3.84
N GLY A 266 8.25 2.92 -3.28
CA GLY A 266 8.75 4.30 -3.14
C GLY A 266 7.99 5.16 -2.13
N LYS A 267 7.00 4.60 -1.40
CA LYS A 267 6.22 5.31 -0.38
C LYS A 267 7.09 5.76 0.79
N LEU A 268 8.07 4.94 1.19
CA LEU A 268 9.02 5.25 2.25
C LEU A 268 9.84 6.50 1.89
N GLU A 269 10.37 6.55 0.67
CA GLU A 269 11.19 7.67 0.21
C GLU A 269 10.38 8.96 0.06
N ARG A 270 9.14 8.87 -0.43
CA ARG A 270 8.20 10.00 -0.42
C ARG A 270 7.88 10.49 0.99
N LYS A 271 7.71 9.58 1.95
CA LYS A 271 7.44 9.92 3.36
C LYS A 271 8.64 10.58 4.02
N ILE A 272 9.85 10.14 3.72
CA ILE A 272 11.08 10.80 4.15
C ILE A 272 11.14 12.22 3.58
N ALA A 273 10.80 12.39 2.30
CA ALA A 273 10.81 13.70 1.63
C ALA A 273 9.75 14.66 2.16
N SER A 274 8.54 14.18 2.48
CA SER A 274 7.45 15.01 3.03
C SER A 274 7.57 15.24 4.55
N GLY A 275 8.38 14.44 5.24
CA GLY A 275 8.52 14.48 6.69
C GLY A 275 7.54 13.51 7.36
N PRO A 276 8.03 12.53 8.14
CA PRO A 276 7.20 11.70 9.01
C PRO A 276 6.40 12.53 10.02
N SER A 277 5.27 12.00 10.46
CA SER A 277 4.46 12.64 11.49
C SER A 277 5.23 12.84 12.80
N SER A 278 4.84 13.86 13.57
CA SER A 278 5.42 14.11 14.90
C SER A 278 5.29 12.90 15.83
N LEU A 279 4.18 12.16 15.72
CA LEU A 279 3.94 10.93 16.46
C LEU A 279 4.94 9.84 16.05
N ALA A 280 5.17 9.64 14.75
CA ALA A 280 6.14 8.67 14.27
C ALA A 280 7.57 8.98 14.77
N TYR A 281 7.97 10.25 14.77
CA TYR A 281 9.25 10.66 15.37
C TYR A 281 9.31 10.42 16.88
N GLN A 282 8.21 10.69 17.60
CA GLN A 282 8.12 10.45 19.04
C GLN A 282 8.30 8.95 19.35
N VAL A 283 7.59 8.08 18.63
CA VAL A 283 7.67 6.63 18.80
C VAL A 283 9.03 6.10 18.40
N ALA A 284 9.60 6.54 17.26
CA ALA A 284 10.93 6.13 16.83
C ALA A 284 12.00 6.48 17.87
N LYS A 285 11.97 7.70 18.44
CA LYS A 285 12.88 8.10 19.54
C LYS A 285 12.67 7.27 20.80
N ALA A 286 11.43 6.99 21.17
CA ALA A 286 11.13 6.15 22.33
C ALA A 286 11.66 4.72 22.14
N ALA A 287 11.46 4.13 20.97
CA ALA A 287 11.97 2.80 20.64
C ALA A 287 13.50 2.75 20.60
N LEU A 288 14.16 3.76 20.04
CA LEU A 288 15.62 3.90 20.12
C LEU A 288 16.11 4.02 21.58
N GLY A 289 15.34 4.69 22.44
CA GLY A 289 15.57 4.79 23.88
C GLY A 289 15.23 3.51 24.67
N GLY A 290 14.80 2.44 24.00
CA GLY A 290 14.53 1.13 24.61
C GLY A 290 13.05 0.84 24.91
N ALA A 291 12.12 1.74 24.59
CA ALA A 291 10.70 1.45 24.76
C ALA A 291 10.26 0.30 23.85
N ARG A 292 9.54 -0.67 24.42
CA ARG A 292 8.99 -1.83 23.70
C ARG A 292 7.58 -2.06 24.17
N LEU A 293 6.73 -2.59 23.29
CA LEU A 293 5.39 -3.02 23.66
C LEU A 293 5.43 -4.47 24.11
N SER A 294 5.04 -4.73 25.36
CA SER A 294 5.18 -6.05 26.01
C SER A 294 4.41 -7.16 25.29
N GLU A 295 3.25 -6.83 24.74
CA GLU A 295 2.35 -7.75 24.04
C GLU A 295 3.00 -8.39 22.80
N VAL A 296 3.98 -7.72 22.19
CA VAL A 296 4.69 -8.19 20.97
C VAL A 296 6.19 -8.36 21.21
N SER A 297 6.61 -8.48 22.47
CA SER A 297 8.03 -8.54 22.87
C SER A 297 8.82 -9.69 22.25
N ASN A 298 8.16 -10.81 21.92
CA ASN A 298 8.77 -11.97 21.25
C ASN A 298 8.44 -12.06 19.75
N CYS A 299 7.78 -11.06 19.18
CA CYS A 299 7.36 -11.07 17.77
C CYS A 299 8.48 -10.54 16.86
N TYR A 300 8.62 -11.18 15.70
CA TYR A 300 9.58 -10.79 14.66
C TYR A 300 8.91 -10.50 13.32
N TYR A 301 7.60 -10.71 13.21
CA TYR A 301 6.87 -10.58 11.96
C TYR A 301 5.51 -9.98 12.24
N PHE A 302 4.95 -9.31 11.22
CA PHE A 302 3.58 -8.87 11.23
C PHE A 302 2.99 -8.94 9.82
N LEU A 303 1.67 -9.02 9.76
CA LEU A 303 0.85 -9.00 8.55
C LEU A 303 -0.36 -8.10 8.78
N TYR A 304 -0.99 -7.64 7.71
CA TYR A 304 -2.29 -6.98 7.81
C TYR A 304 -3.33 -7.97 8.35
N ALA A 305 -3.91 -7.67 9.51
CA ALA A 305 -4.76 -8.61 10.25
C ALA A 305 -6.00 -9.06 9.45
N PRO A 306 -6.71 -8.18 8.73
CA PRO A 306 -7.87 -8.60 7.93
C PRO A 306 -7.55 -9.55 6.77
N SER A 307 -6.30 -9.63 6.31
CA SER A 307 -5.91 -10.49 5.19
C SER A 307 -5.30 -11.83 5.62
N THR A 308 -5.33 -12.18 6.91
CA THR A 308 -4.71 -13.42 7.41
C THR A 308 -5.55 -14.15 8.47
N GLY A 309 -5.58 -15.48 8.40
CA GLY A 309 -6.16 -16.35 9.44
C GLY A 309 -5.15 -16.81 10.50
N ARG A 310 -3.95 -16.22 10.52
CA ARG A 310 -2.85 -16.65 11.39
C ARG A 310 -3.11 -16.25 12.84
N ALA A 311 -2.71 -17.13 13.78
CA ALA A 311 -2.74 -16.81 15.20
C ALA A 311 -1.62 -15.82 15.55
N GLY A 312 -1.96 -14.80 16.33
CA GLY A 312 -1.04 -13.74 16.72
C GLY A 312 -1.72 -12.68 17.58
N VAL A 313 -0.96 -11.63 17.89
CA VAL A 313 -1.45 -10.47 18.65
C VAL A 313 -1.89 -9.42 17.65
N VAL A 314 -3.13 -8.95 17.72
CA VAL A 314 -3.63 -7.88 16.84
C VAL A 314 -3.52 -6.54 17.56
N ILE A 315 -2.80 -5.59 16.97
CA ILE A 315 -2.70 -4.21 17.46
C ILE A 315 -2.86 -3.27 16.26
N GLY A 316 -3.84 -2.38 16.34
CA GLY A 316 -4.30 -1.63 15.17
C GLY A 316 -4.77 -2.59 14.07
N ASP A 317 -4.29 -2.39 12.85
CA ASP A 317 -4.62 -3.24 11.70
C ASP A 317 -3.59 -4.34 11.42
N ASN A 318 -2.63 -4.55 12.33
CA ASN A 318 -1.54 -5.52 12.15
C ASN A 318 -1.67 -6.70 13.12
N LEU A 319 -1.44 -7.91 12.61
CA LEU A 319 -1.28 -9.15 13.35
C LEU A 319 0.21 -9.47 13.50
N PHE A 320 0.69 -9.56 14.74
CA PHE A 320 2.08 -9.80 15.12
C PHE A 320 2.32 -11.25 15.57
N PHE A 321 3.45 -11.84 15.18
CA PHE A 321 3.78 -13.23 15.50
C PHE A 321 5.30 -13.51 15.56
N PRO A 322 5.75 -14.57 16.28
CA PRO A 322 7.17 -14.83 16.54
C PRO A 322 7.95 -15.46 15.38
N SER A 323 7.32 -16.33 14.59
CA SER A 323 7.99 -17.07 13.50
C SER A 323 7.07 -17.25 12.31
N TRP A 324 7.61 -17.21 11.08
CA TRP A 324 6.89 -17.54 9.85
C TRP A 324 6.42 -18.98 9.77
#